data_AF-A0A1Y1Q159-F1
#
_entry.id   AF-A0A1Y1Q159-F1
#
_cell.length_a   1.000
_cell.length_b   1.000
_cell.length_c   1.000
_cell.angle_alpha   90.00
_cell.angle_beta   90.00
_cell.angle_gamma   90.00
#
_symmetry.space_group_name_H-M   'P 1'
#
loop_
_entity.id
_entity.type
_entity.pdbx_description
1 polymer ?
#
loop_
_entity_poly.entity_id
_entity_poly.type
_entity_poly.pdbx_seq_one_letter_code
_entity_poly.pdbx_strand_id
1 'polypeptide(L)'
;MLLKDKQQLTLEELANSIQTPLELMSFSACQTANTPQGSGAELGLAGMAVRAGTHAAVATLWNVNDPSTALLMIEFYKRWLKTPTPSVAKILQESQQHLLHKTPSPVTKDEPCSSQQDYSDPYYWGAFLVIGN
;
A
#
# COMPACT_ATOMS: atom_id res chain seq x y z
N MET A 1 -10.48 -7.98 3.10
CA MET A 1 -11.04 -8.03 4.46
C MET A 1 -10.39 -6.93 5.29
N LEU A 2 -11.17 -6.02 5.86
CA LEU A 2 -10.66 -4.96 6.73
C LEU A 2 -10.74 -5.44 8.18
N LEU A 3 -9.66 -5.26 8.94
CA LEU A 3 -9.59 -5.67 10.34
C LEU A 3 -9.27 -4.47 11.22
N LYS A 4 -10.05 -4.28 12.28
CA LYS A 4 -9.75 -3.39 13.42
C LYS A 4 -9.91 -4.21 14.69
N ASP A 5 -8.90 -4.23 15.54
CA ASP A 5 -8.87 -5.03 16.77
C ASP A 5 -9.23 -6.52 16.58
N LYS A 6 -8.79 -7.10 15.45
CA LYS A 6 -9.09 -8.46 15.00
C LYS A 6 -10.56 -8.74 14.68
N GLN A 7 -11.41 -7.72 14.64
CA GLN A 7 -12.79 -7.82 14.17
C GLN A 7 -12.89 -7.34 12.73
N GLN A 8 -13.76 -8.02 11.96
CA GLN A 8 -14.06 -7.62 10.59
C GLN A 8 -14.84 -6.31 10.63
N LEU A 9 -14.36 -5.32 9.88
CA LEU A 9 -15.10 -4.09 9.63
C LEU A 9 -15.76 -4.16 8.27
N THR A 10 -17.03 -3.84 8.24
CA THR A 10 -17.72 -3.43 7.02
C THR A 10 -17.26 -2.04 6.60
N LEU A 11 -17.57 -1.68 5.36
CA LEU A 11 -17.18 -0.40 4.77
C LEU A 11 -17.95 0.77 5.39
N GLU A 12 -19.21 0.53 5.76
CA GLU A 12 -20.04 1.51 6.47
C GLU A 12 -19.50 1.76 7.88
N GLU A 13 -19.07 0.71 8.58
CA GLU A 13 -18.42 0.85 9.89
C GLU A 13 -17.07 1.56 9.79
N LEU A 14 -16.31 1.35 8.72
CA LEU A 14 -15.07 2.10 8.48
C LEU A 14 -15.37 3.59 8.32
N ALA A 15 -16.33 3.96 7.46
CA ALA A 15 -16.72 5.35 7.23
C ALA A 15 -17.22 6.03 8.52
N ASN A 16 -18.02 5.32 9.32
CA ASN A 16 -18.53 5.84 10.59
C ASN A 16 -17.46 5.89 11.70
N SER A 17 -16.38 5.11 11.58
CA SER A 17 -15.28 5.08 12.55
C SER A 17 -14.24 6.19 12.31
N ILE A 18 -14.17 6.78 11.12
CA ILE A 18 -13.23 7.87 10.82
C ILE A 18 -13.86 9.18 11.30
N GLN A 19 -13.65 9.50 12.59
CA GLN A 19 -14.16 10.73 13.21
C GLN A 19 -13.29 11.96 12.90
N THR A 20 -12.04 11.72 12.50
CA THR A 20 -11.06 12.73 12.08
C THR A 20 -10.52 12.34 10.71
N PRO A 21 -10.40 13.28 9.75
CA PRO A 21 -9.80 13.00 8.45
C PRO A 21 -8.45 12.29 8.61
N LEU A 22 -8.30 11.14 7.96
CA LEU A 22 -7.06 10.38 8.00
C LEU A 22 -6.19 10.82 6.82
N GLU A 23 -4.93 11.18 7.07
CA GLU A 23 -4.01 11.61 6.01
C GLU A 23 -3.72 10.50 4.99
N LEU A 24 -3.64 9.25 5.46
CA LEU A 24 -3.25 8.12 4.62
C LEU A 24 -3.81 6.78 5.11
N MET A 25 -4.37 5.99 4.20
CA MET A 25 -4.69 4.57 4.41
C MET A 25 -3.85 3.69 3.47
N SER A 26 -3.25 2.62 3.99
CA SER A 26 -2.40 1.71 3.21
C SER A 26 -2.96 0.29 3.19
N PHE A 27 -3.15 -0.25 2.00
CA PHE A 27 -3.62 -1.60 1.75
C PHE A 27 -2.54 -2.43 1.04
N SER A 28 -1.63 -3.02 1.82
CA SER A 28 -0.50 -3.82 1.30
C SER A 28 -0.85 -5.28 0.96
N ALA A 29 -2.13 -5.65 0.98
CA ALA A 29 -2.59 -6.98 0.57
C ALA A 29 -2.89 -7.01 -0.93
N CYS A 30 -3.06 -8.22 -1.48
CA CYS A 30 -3.32 -8.45 -2.89
C CYS A 30 -4.64 -7.84 -3.38
N GLN A 31 -4.61 -7.22 -4.56
CA GLN A 31 -5.78 -6.75 -5.32
C GLN A 31 -6.69 -5.77 -4.56
N THR A 32 -6.13 -4.93 -3.70
CA THR A 32 -6.89 -3.98 -2.87
C THR A 32 -7.35 -2.72 -3.62
N ALA A 33 -6.72 -2.40 -4.75
CA ALA A 33 -7.17 -1.36 -5.67
C ALA A 33 -8.18 -1.88 -6.70
N ASN A 34 -8.28 -3.21 -6.84
CA ASN A 34 -9.16 -3.83 -7.82
C ASN A 34 -10.58 -4.03 -7.27
N THR A 35 -11.54 -4.11 -8.18
CA THR A 35 -12.93 -4.44 -7.91
C THR A 35 -13.15 -5.90 -8.28
N PRO A 36 -13.69 -6.77 -7.39
CA PRO A 36 -14.05 -8.12 -7.80
C PRO A 36 -15.03 -8.06 -8.99
N GLN A 37 -14.75 -8.83 -10.04
CA GLN A 37 -15.65 -8.90 -11.20
C GLN A 37 -17.05 -9.30 -10.75
N GLY A 38 -18.06 -8.51 -11.13
CA GLY A 38 -19.45 -8.75 -10.75
C GLY A 38 -19.87 -8.22 -9.38
N SER A 39 -19.02 -7.49 -8.64
CA SER A 39 -19.37 -6.97 -7.31
C SER A 39 -20.24 -5.71 -7.29
N GLY A 40 -20.45 -5.05 -8.44
CA GLY A 40 -21.14 -3.76 -8.51
C GLY A 40 -20.43 -2.62 -7.76
N ALA A 41 -19.25 -2.88 -7.20
CA ALA A 41 -18.43 -1.88 -6.53
C ALA A 41 -17.58 -1.15 -7.57
N GLU A 42 -17.95 0.08 -7.91
CA GLU A 42 -17.26 0.86 -8.96
C GLU A 42 -15.89 1.41 -8.54
N LEU A 43 -15.56 1.41 -7.24
CA LEU A 43 -14.45 2.19 -6.69
C LEU A 43 -13.37 1.39 -5.96
N GLY A 44 -13.51 0.08 -5.82
CA GLY A 44 -12.56 -0.78 -5.08
C GLY A 44 -12.42 -0.38 -3.60
N LEU A 45 -11.59 -1.10 -2.84
CA LEU A 45 -11.39 -0.82 -1.40
C LEU A 45 -10.75 0.55 -1.17
N ALA A 46 -9.79 0.91 -2.01
CA ALA A 46 -9.07 2.18 -1.94
C ALA A 46 -9.95 3.40 -2.27
N GLY A 47 -10.81 3.33 -3.30
CA GLY A 47 -11.73 4.42 -3.59
C GLY A 47 -12.81 4.58 -2.52
N MET A 48 -13.18 3.50 -1.82
CA MET A 48 -14.06 3.60 -0.66
C MET A 48 -13.39 4.24 0.55
N ALA A 49 -12.09 3.98 0.80
CA ALA A 49 -11.35 4.66 1.86
C ALA A 49 -11.30 6.18 1.64
N VAL A 50 -11.14 6.63 0.39
CA VAL A 50 -11.20 8.05 0.04
C VAL A 50 -12.61 8.61 0.26
N ARG A 51 -13.66 7.90 -0.18
CA ARG A 51 -15.06 8.31 0.11
C ARG A 51 -15.37 8.36 1.61
N ALA A 52 -14.73 7.50 2.41
CA ALA A 52 -14.87 7.44 3.86
C ALA A 52 -14.12 8.58 4.59
N GLY A 53 -13.45 9.50 3.87
CA GLY A 53 -12.81 10.67 4.46
C GLY A 53 -11.29 10.56 4.66
N THR A 54 -10.64 9.59 4.00
CA THR A 54 -9.17 9.56 3.93
C THR A 54 -8.69 10.48 2.81
N HIS A 55 -7.67 11.29 3.04
CA HIS A 55 -7.06 12.15 2.02
C HIS A 55 -6.48 11.34 0.85
N ALA A 56 -5.73 10.27 1.16
CA ALA A 56 -5.18 9.37 0.15
C ALA A 56 -5.17 7.90 0.61
N ALA A 57 -5.31 7.00 -0.34
CA ALA A 57 -5.19 5.56 -0.14
C ALA A 57 -4.12 4.97 -1.06
N VAL A 58 -3.21 4.16 -0.51
CA VAL A 58 -2.25 3.32 -1.26
C VAL A 58 -2.80 1.90 -1.35
N ALA A 59 -2.83 1.32 -2.56
CA ALA A 59 -3.40 0.00 -2.79
C ALA A 59 -2.80 -0.72 -4.00
N THR A 60 -3.14 -2.01 -4.19
CA THR A 60 -2.51 -2.89 -5.19
C THR A 60 -3.47 -3.33 -6.31
N LEU A 61 -3.04 -3.32 -7.57
CA LEU A 61 -3.83 -3.76 -8.73
C LEU A 61 -3.88 -5.28 -8.90
N TRP A 62 -2.74 -5.94 -8.71
CA TRP A 62 -2.58 -7.39 -8.86
C TRP A 62 -2.03 -8.03 -7.57
N ASN A 63 -1.78 -9.34 -7.63
CA ASN A 63 -1.20 -10.08 -6.53
C ASN A 63 0.25 -9.65 -6.30
N VAL A 64 0.62 -9.31 -5.08
CA VAL A 64 1.97 -8.83 -4.77
C VAL A 64 2.85 -9.96 -4.23
N ASN A 65 4.17 -9.77 -4.32
CA ASN A 65 5.16 -10.65 -3.71
C ASN A 65 5.47 -10.15 -2.29
N ASP A 66 5.40 -11.02 -1.29
CA ASP A 66 5.53 -10.63 0.13
C ASP A 66 6.89 -9.97 0.44
N PRO A 67 8.05 -10.54 0.04
CA PRO A 67 9.35 -9.89 0.24
C PRO A 67 9.46 -8.49 -0.41
N SER A 68 9.08 -8.34 -1.67
CA SER A 68 9.15 -7.04 -2.36
C SER A 68 8.21 -6.01 -1.72
N THR A 69 7.02 -6.45 -1.29
CA THR A 69 6.03 -5.63 -0.60
C THR A 69 6.58 -5.10 0.73
N ALA A 70 7.19 -5.97 1.53
CA ALA A 70 7.79 -5.56 2.80
C ALA A 70 8.84 -4.48 2.59
N LEU A 71 9.74 -4.68 1.62
CA LEU A 71 10.79 -3.71 1.29
C LEU A 71 10.24 -2.38 0.80
N LEU A 72 9.25 -2.41 -0.11
CA LEU A 72 8.61 -1.21 -0.64
C LEU A 72 7.92 -0.41 0.47
N MET A 73 7.17 -1.10 1.33
CA MET A 73 6.44 -0.46 2.44
C MET A 73 7.38 0.08 3.52
N ILE A 74 8.48 -0.61 3.80
CA ILE A 74 9.53 -0.11 4.71
C ILE A 74 10.09 1.22 4.17
N GLU A 75 10.47 1.28 2.90
CA GLU A 75 11.00 2.51 2.30
C GLU A 75 9.93 3.61 2.21
N PHE A 76 8.70 3.25 1.89
CA PHE A 76 7.55 4.17 1.88
C PHE A 76 7.35 4.83 3.25
N TYR A 77 7.24 4.05 4.33
CA TYR A 77 7.03 4.62 5.67
C TYR A 77 8.25 5.38 6.19
N LYS A 78 9.47 4.94 5.88
CA LYS A 78 10.69 5.70 6.21
C LYS A 78 10.68 7.10 5.59
N ARG A 79 10.23 7.23 4.34
CA ARG A 79 10.13 8.53 3.64
C ARG A 79 8.96 9.35 4.17
N TRP A 80 7.81 8.72 4.42
CA TRP A 80 6.63 9.33 5.00
C TRP A 80 6.93 10.03 6.33
N LEU A 81 7.56 9.31 7.27
CA LEU A 81 7.85 9.83 8.60
C LEU A 81 8.92 10.93 8.64
N LYS A 82 9.74 11.03 7.58
CA LYS A 82 10.81 12.04 7.48
C LYS A 82 10.38 13.32 6.78
N THR A 83 9.21 13.33 6.14
CA THR A 83 8.76 14.44 5.30
C THR A 83 7.63 15.19 6.03
N PRO A 84 7.82 16.46 6.43
CA PRO A 84 6.81 17.20 7.20
C PRO A 84 5.50 17.46 6.45
N THR A 85 5.53 17.48 5.11
CA THR A 85 4.36 17.65 4.22
C THR A 85 4.47 16.67 3.04
N PRO A 86 4.23 15.37 3.29
CA PRO A 86 4.51 14.32 2.34
C PRO A 86 3.49 14.29 1.19
N SER A 87 3.93 14.44 -0.06
CA SER A 87 3.12 13.99 -1.20
C SER A 87 3.16 12.47 -1.26
N VAL A 88 2.02 11.82 -1.00
CA VAL A 88 1.87 10.35 -1.01
C VAL A 88 2.35 9.77 -2.34
N ALA A 89 1.93 10.39 -3.45
CA ALA A 89 2.33 9.99 -4.80
C ALA A 89 3.85 10.10 -5.00
N LYS A 90 4.47 11.18 -4.52
CA LYS A 90 5.92 11.36 -4.64
C LYS A 90 6.68 10.31 -3.83
N ILE A 91 6.24 10.05 -2.61
CA ILE A 91 6.87 9.05 -1.74
C ILE A 91 6.73 7.65 -2.32
N LEU A 92 5.55 7.30 -2.84
CA LEU A 92 5.34 6.01 -3.49
C LEU A 92 6.27 5.85 -4.70
N GLN A 93 6.35 6.86 -5.58
CA GLN A 93 7.26 6.86 -6.71
C GLN A 93 8.71 6.63 -6.28
N GLU A 94 9.18 7.36 -5.27
CA GLU A 94 10.56 7.23 -4.80
C GLU A 94 10.86 5.88 -4.14
N SER A 95 9.86 5.26 -3.52
CA SER A 95 9.96 3.89 -2.99
C SER A 95 9.98 2.84 -4.10
N GLN A 96 9.18 3.01 -5.15
CA GLN A 96 9.22 2.17 -6.35
C GLN A 96 10.58 2.27 -7.05
N GLN A 97 11.11 3.49 -7.20
CA GLN A 97 12.46 3.73 -7.72
C GLN A 97 13.56 3.12 -6.85
N HIS A 98 13.37 3.08 -5.52
CA HIS A 98 14.30 2.40 -4.63
C HIS A 98 14.38 0.92 -4.97
N LEU A 99 13.25 0.23 -5.14
CA LEU A 99 13.22 -1.18 -5.51
C LEU A 99 13.78 -1.43 -6.92
N LEU A 100 13.49 -0.53 -7.88
CA LEU A 100 13.96 -0.64 -9.25
C LEU A 100 15.49 -0.51 -9.38
N HIS A 101 16.12 0.34 -8.56
CA HIS A 101 17.53 0.70 -8.73
C HIS A 101 18.47 0.16 -7.66
N LYS A 102 17.95 -0.42 -6.56
CA LYS A 102 18.78 -0.92 -5.47
C LYS A 102 18.50 -2.40 -5.23
N THR A 103 19.57 -3.17 -5.14
CA THR A 103 19.53 -4.51 -4.54
C THR A 103 19.11 -4.35 -3.07
N PRO A 104 17.95 -4.88 -2.66
CA PRO A 104 17.50 -4.70 -1.30
C PRO A 104 18.43 -5.38 -0.31
N SER A 105 18.72 -4.71 0.80
CA SER A 105 19.35 -5.36 1.95
C SER A 105 18.33 -6.23 2.69
N PRO A 106 18.75 -7.35 3.29
CA PRO A 106 17.85 -8.21 4.05
C PRO A 106 17.15 -7.45 5.18
N VAL A 107 15.85 -7.75 5.35
CA VAL A 107 14.97 -7.11 6.34
C VAL A 107 15.40 -7.45 7.77
N THR A 108 15.98 -8.63 7.98
CA THR A 108 16.57 -9.08 9.25
C THR A 108 17.91 -9.76 8.99
N LYS A 109 18.81 -9.73 9.98
CA LYS A 109 20.13 -10.40 9.89
C LYS A 109 20.03 -11.93 9.84
N ASP A 110 18.89 -12.47 10.26
CA ASP A 110 18.66 -13.90 10.48
C ASP A 110 17.81 -14.56 9.37
N GLU A 111 17.26 -13.77 8.43
CA GLU A 111 16.66 -14.32 7.22
C GLU A 111 17.77 -14.73 6.24
N PRO A 112 17.87 -16.03 5.87
CA PRO A 112 18.80 -16.44 4.83
C PRO A 112 18.40 -15.70 3.56
N CYS A 113 19.29 -14.83 3.07
CA CYS A 113 19.18 -14.22 1.76
C CYS A 113 19.14 -15.36 0.74
N SER A 114 17.94 -15.80 0.36
CA SER A 114 17.77 -16.48 -0.91
C SER A 114 18.14 -15.44 -1.96
N SER A 115 19.41 -15.50 -2.40
CA SER A 115 19.99 -14.86 -3.59
C SER A 115 19.42 -13.48 -3.94
N GLN A 116 20.19 -12.40 -3.68
CA GLN A 116 20.05 -11.06 -4.28
C GLN A 116 18.90 -10.95 -5.29
N GLN A 117 17.67 -10.82 -4.79
CA GLN A 117 16.52 -11.06 -5.65
C GLN A 117 16.31 -9.80 -6.49
N ASP A 118 16.37 -9.97 -7.81
CA ASP A 118 16.20 -8.87 -8.75
C ASP A 118 14.73 -8.46 -8.82
N TYR A 119 14.43 -7.28 -8.29
CA TYR A 119 13.09 -6.68 -8.33
C TYR A 119 12.97 -5.59 -9.40
N SER A 120 13.81 -5.63 -10.43
CA SER A 120 13.73 -4.69 -11.57
C SER A 120 12.41 -4.82 -12.35
N ASP A 121 11.78 -6.01 -12.34
CA ASP A 121 10.51 -6.23 -13.01
C ASP A 121 9.37 -5.40 -12.36
N PRO A 122 8.58 -4.65 -13.15
CA PRO A 122 7.42 -3.89 -12.67
C PRO A 122 6.39 -4.72 -11.89
N TYR A 123 6.34 -6.03 -12.07
CA TYR A 123 5.53 -6.93 -11.26
C TYR A 123 5.69 -6.70 -9.75
N TYR A 124 6.90 -6.39 -9.28
CA TYR A 124 7.25 -6.30 -7.86
C TYR A 124 6.88 -4.98 -7.18
N TRP A 125 6.74 -3.89 -7.94
CA TRP A 125 6.55 -2.55 -7.40
C TRP A 125 5.43 -1.76 -8.09
N GLY A 126 5.13 -2.08 -9.36
CA GLY A 126 4.13 -1.42 -10.19
C GLY A 126 2.70 -1.73 -9.80
N ALA A 127 2.49 -2.72 -8.92
CA ALA A 127 1.17 -3.03 -8.40
C ALA A 127 0.57 -1.88 -7.60
N PHE A 128 1.42 -1.08 -6.93
CA PHE A 128 1.00 -0.04 -6.00
C PHE A 128 0.62 1.26 -6.71
N LEU A 129 -0.53 1.80 -6.34
CA LEU A 129 -1.01 3.10 -6.79
C LEU A 129 -1.60 3.92 -5.65
N VAL A 130 -1.76 5.22 -5.90
CA VAL A 130 -2.42 6.17 -4.98
C VAL A 130 -3.78 6.57 -5.54
N ILE A 131 -4.79 6.63 -4.67
CA ILE A 131 -6.10 7.22 -4.94
C ILE A 131 -6.32 8.35 -3.92
N GLY A 132 -6.74 9.54 -4.36
CA GLY A 132 -6.95 10.71 -3.49
C GLY A 132 -5.81 11.75 -3.56
N ASN A 133 -5.92 12.82 -2.76
CA ASN A 133 -5.00 13.96 -2.73
C ASN A 133 -4.91 14.61 -1.34
#